data_AF-X1LRF8-F1
#
_entry.id   AF-X1LRF8-F1
#
_cell.length_a   1.000
_cell.length_b   1.000
_cell.length_c   1.000
_cell.angle_alpha   90.00
_cell.angle_beta   90.00
_cell.angle_gamma   90.00
#
_symmetry.space_group_name_H-M   'P 1'
#
loop_
_entity.id
_entity.type
_entity.pdbx_description
1 polymer ?
#
loop_
_entity_poly.entity_id
_entity_poly.type
_entity_poly.pdbx_seq_one_letter_code
_entity_poly.pdbx_strand_id
1 'polypeptide(L)'
;MSNMWLHSKDQKRFKNSYEKQTPMKVIYFGSFDKPYDSEVYISNTLETLGCRVKRVKTTSCDLKKIKKLLKVKYDFILVSKGWFIGDQDEIKRYFKYLDVLKVSWFFDLIFGTNREKILYGHQIFYADIVFTSDGGHERNFKKLGLNHHCLRQGIYKPEAVLGTIQKKYKHDVIFVGGDVHGQAFRWENRTELLEFLIKTYRNRFAWYGREEDVEIRNLELNDLFASSKVVVGDSVYSPKYWSNRVYETLGRG
;
A
#
# COMPACT_ATOMS: atom_id res chain seq x y z
N MET A 1 -2.09 -29.31 -23.54
CA MET A 1 -3.54 -29.55 -23.67
C MET A 1 -4.12 -29.81 -22.29
N SER A 2 -4.85 -28.84 -21.73
CA SER A 2 -5.93 -29.04 -20.76
C SER A 2 -6.61 -27.69 -20.59
N ASN A 3 -7.60 -27.45 -21.44
CA ASN A 3 -8.51 -26.32 -21.32
C ASN A 3 -9.51 -26.67 -20.22
N MET A 4 -9.36 -26.07 -19.04
CA MET A 4 -10.38 -26.17 -18.00
C MET A 4 -11.41 -25.06 -18.21
N TRP A 5 -12.54 -25.48 -18.77
CA TRP A 5 -13.71 -24.68 -19.09
C TRP A 5 -14.32 -24.03 -17.83
N LEU A 6 -14.25 -22.71 -17.74
CA LEU A 6 -15.19 -21.93 -16.93
C LEU A 6 -16.58 -22.00 -17.59
N HIS A 7 -17.56 -22.50 -16.83
CA HIS A 7 -18.94 -22.66 -17.28
C HIS A 7 -19.55 -21.33 -17.78
N SER A 8 -20.14 -21.38 -18.97
CA SER A 8 -20.74 -20.24 -19.69
C SER A 8 -21.98 -19.62 -19.02
N LYS A 9 -22.50 -20.23 -17.95
CA LYS A 9 -23.66 -19.70 -17.20
C LYS A 9 -23.28 -18.58 -16.22
N ASP A 10 -22.05 -18.56 -15.69
CA ASP A 10 -21.59 -17.53 -14.76
C ASP A 10 -21.18 -16.23 -15.45
N GLN A 11 -20.70 -16.30 -16.70
CA GLN A 11 -20.39 -15.11 -17.49
C GLN A 11 -21.65 -14.29 -17.87
N LYS A 12 -22.83 -14.94 -17.96
CA LYS A 12 -24.10 -14.24 -18.22
C LYS A 12 -24.67 -13.55 -16.97
N ARG A 13 -24.39 -14.07 -15.76
CA ARG A 13 -24.80 -13.40 -14.51
C ARG A 13 -23.98 -12.14 -14.22
N PHE A 14 -22.70 -12.09 -14.60
CA PHE A 14 -21.89 -10.88 -14.47
C PHE A 14 -22.13 -9.82 -15.56
N LYS A 15 -22.69 -10.19 -16.72
CA LYS A 15 -22.92 -9.26 -17.84
C LYS A 15 -24.27 -8.52 -17.80
N ASN A 16 -25.26 -8.99 -17.04
CA ASN A 16 -26.65 -8.51 -17.15
C ASN A 16 -27.17 -7.69 -15.95
N SER A 17 -26.31 -7.20 -15.04
CA SER A 17 -26.73 -6.32 -13.93
C SER A 17 -26.20 -4.87 -14.05
N TYR A 18 -25.70 -4.47 -15.22
CA TYR A 18 -25.38 -3.07 -15.52
C TYR A 18 -26.64 -2.26 -15.87
N GLU A 19 -27.66 -2.34 -15.03
CA GLU A 19 -28.46 -1.14 -14.80
C GLU A 19 -27.48 -0.05 -14.33
N LYS A 20 -27.68 1.21 -14.71
CA LYS A 20 -26.85 2.35 -14.29
C LYS A 20 -26.87 2.49 -12.76
N GLN A 21 -26.15 1.63 -12.05
CA GLN A 21 -25.91 1.78 -10.63
C GLN A 21 -25.18 3.10 -10.47
N THR A 22 -25.74 3.97 -9.66
CA THR A 22 -25.06 5.20 -9.29
C THR A 22 -23.67 4.85 -8.77
N PRO A 23 -22.60 5.49 -9.26
CA PRO A 23 -21.23 5.20 -8.83
C PRO A 23 -21.13 5.22 -7.31
N MET A 24 -20.55 4.16 -6.72
CA MET A 24 -20.30 4.10 -5.28
C MET A 24 -19.44 5.29 -4.86
N LYS A 25 -19.89 6.03 -3.84
CA LYS A 25 -19.21 7.19 -3.26
C LYS A 25 -18.36 6.76 -2.09
N VAL A 26 -17.06 7.01 -2.21
CA VAL A 26 -16.07 6.68 -1.18
C VAL A 26 -15.45 7.97 -0.69
N ILE A 27 -15.37 8.15 0.63
CA ILE A 27 -14.46 9.14 1.20
C ILE A 27 -13.22 8.42 1.69
N TYR A 28 -12.06 8.79 1.15
CA TYR A 28 -10.80 8.13 1.45
C TYR A 28 -9.89 9.08 2.22
N PHE A 29 -9.63 8.76 3.48
CA PHE A 29 -8.68 9.43 4.34
C PHE A 29 -7.31 8.75 4.26
N GLY A 30 -6.26 9.49 3.88
CA GLY A 30 -4.91 8.94 3.78
C GLY A 30 -3.84 10.00 3.51
N SER A 31 -2.64 9.57 3.13
CA SER A 31 -1.62 10.44 2.54
C SER A 31 -1.97 10.72 1.08
N PHE A 32 -1.98 11.97 0.65
CA PHE A 32 -2.17 12.33 -0.76
C PHE A 32 -1.19 13.44 -1.15
N ASP A 33 0.01 13.37 -0.58
CA ASP A 33 1.03 14.41 -0.69
C ASP A 33 1.79 14.29 -2.00
N LYS A 34 2.02 13.06 -2.44
CA LYS A 34 2.79 12.77 -3.65
C LYS A 34 1.94 11.98 -4.64
N PRO A 35 2.09 12.20 -5.95
CA PRO A 35 1.31 11.49 -6.97
C PRO A 35 1.56 9.97 -6.97
N TYR A 36 2.66 9.52 -6.36
CA TYR A 36 3.07 8.13 -6.23
C TYR A 36 2.84 7.56 -4.82
N ASP A 37 2.05 8.23 -3.97
CA ASP A 37 1.59 7.64 -2.71
C ASP A 37 0.69 6.43 -3.01
N SER A 38 0.82 5.35 -2.22
CA SER A 38 -0.01 4.14 -2.37
C SER A 38 -1.50 4.46 -2.35
N GLU A 39 -1.90 5.42 -1.51
CA GLU A 39 -3.24 5.97 -1.44
C GLU A 39 -3.74 6.58 -2.76
N VAL A 40 -2.86 7.27 -3.50
CA VAL A 40 -3.21 7.81 -4.82
C VAL A 40 -3.49 6.67 -5.78
N TYR A 41 -2.64 5.64 -5.83
CA TYR A 41 -2.87 4.46 -6.67
C TYR A 41 -4.15 3.71 -6.32
N ILE A 42 -4.44 3.55 -5.03
CA ILE A 42 -5.68 2.92 -4.57
C ILE A 42 -6.89 3.76 -5.00
N SER A 43 -6.84 5.09 -4.83
CA SER A 43 -7.94 5.97 -5.23
C SER A 43 -8.19 5.94 -6.75
N ASN A 44 -7.14 5.99 -7.57
CA ASN A 44 -7.25 5.90 -9.02
C ASN A 44 -7.79 4.52 -9.45
N THR A 45 -7.40 3.45 -8.75
CA THR A 45 -7.89 2.10 -9.01
C THR A 45 -9.39 1.99 -8.71
N LEU A 46 -9.85 2.52 -7.57
CA LEU A 46 -11.27 2.58 -7.23
C LEU A 46 -12.07 3.38 -8.27
N GLU A 47 -11.55 4.51 -8.74
CA GLU A 47 -12.17 5.32 -9.79
C GLU A 47 -12.26 4.55 -11.12
N THR A 48 -11.22 3.79 -11.48
CA THR A 48 -11.21 2.92 -12.67
C THR A 48 -12.25 1.80 -12.56
N LEU A 49 -12.53 1.32 -11.34
CA LEU A 49 -13.59 0.36 -11.04
C LEU A 49 -15.00 0.99 -11.00
N GLY A 50 -15.13 2.29 -11.28
CA GLY A 50 -16.40 3.00 -11.37
C GLY A 50 -16.85 3.67 -10.07
N CYS A 51 -15.99 3.78 -9.05
CA CYS A 51 -16.29 4.53 -7.83
C CYS A 51 -16.08 6.05 -8.04
N ARG A 52 -16.72 6.86 -7.19
CA ARG A 52 -16.41 8.29 -7.00
C ARG A 52 -15.66 8.45 -5.69
N VAL A 53 -14.38 8.80 -5.76
CA VAL A 53 -13.52 8.89 -4.56
C VAL A 53 -13.29 10.35 -4.17
N LYS A 54 -13.64 10.71 -2.94
CA LYS A 54 -13.25 11.97 -2.30
C LYS A 54 -11.99 11.72 -1.47
N ARG A 55 -10.84 12.13 -1.99
CA ARG A 55 -9.53 12.05 -1.31
C ARG A 55 -9.42 13.14 -0.25
N VAL A 56 -8.98 12.78 0.96
CA VAL A 56 -8.83 13.69 2.09
C VAL A 56 -7.55 13.38 2.87
N LYS A 57 -6.65 14.37 2.98
CA LYS A 57 -5.41 14.21 3.73
C LYS A 57 -5.66 14.12 5.24
N THR A 58 -5.26 13.02 5.88
CA THR A 58 -5.45 12.76 7.33
C THR A 58 -4.79 13.83 8.19
N THR A 59 -3.53 14.18 7.91
CA THR A 59 -2.76 15.19 8.66
C THR A 59 -3.20 16.63 8.41
N SER A 60 -4.33 16.83 7.74
CA SER A 60 -4.98 18.13 7.53
C SER A 60 -6.44 18.12 8.01
N CYS A 61 -6.84 17.05 8.70
CA CYS A 61 -8.23 16.78 9.03
C CYS A 61 -8.40 16.54 10.52
N ASP A 62 -9.06 17.48 11.17
CA ASP A 62 -9.52 17.38 12.56
C ASP A 62 -10.96 16.86 12.63
N LEU A 63 -11.44 16.61 13.84
CA LEU A 63 -12.80 16.13 14.07
C LEU A 63 -13.89 17.06 13.48
N LYS A 64 -13.70 18.37 13.52
CA LYS A 64 -14.64 19.36 12.97
C LYS A 64 -14.76 19.21 11.45
N LYS A 65 -13.64 19.06 10.75
CA LYS A 65 -13.61 18.84 9.30
C LYS A 65 -14.16 17.47 8.92
N ILE A 66 -13.87 16.42 9.68
CA ILE A 66 -14.46 15.09 9.46
C ILE A 66 -15.98 15.18 9.56
N LYS A 67 -16.52 15.76 10.64
CA LYS A 67 -17.97 15.97 10.82
C LYS A 67 -18.60 16.76 9.66
N LYS A 68 -17.92 17.79 9.15
CA LYS A 68 -18.40 18.57 8.00
C LYS A 68 -18.42 17.74 6.71
N LEU A 69 -17.37 16.99 6.45
CA LEU A 69 -17.25 16.16 5.24
C LEU A 69 -18.29 15.05 5.20
N LEU A 70 -18.56 14.43 6.35
CA LEU A 70 -19.51 13.32 6.49
C LEU A 70 -20.98 13.76 6.58
N LYS A 71 -21.29 15.07 6.41
CA LYS A 71 -22.66 15.51 6.12
C LYS A 71 -23.14 15.04 4.74
N VAL A 72 -22.21 14.72 3.85
CA VAL A 72 -22.50 14.08 2.56
C VAL A 72 -22.61 12.58 2.78
N LYS A 73 -23.63 11.94 2.19
CA LYS A 73 -23.77 10.48 2.22
C LYS A 73 -22.71 9.82 1.33
N TYR A 74 -21.93 8.93 1.94
CA TYR A 74 -20.98 8.03 1.28
C TYR A 74 -21.44 6.58 1.50
N ASP A 75 -21.08 5.69 0.58
CA ASP A 75 -21.36 4.26 0.70
C ASP A 75 -20.41 3.60 1.69
N PHE A 76 -19.15 4.06 1.74
CA PHE A 76 -18.21 3.71 2.80
C PHE A 76 -17.10 4.75 2.99
N ILE A 77 -16.47 4.69 4.17
CA ILE A 77 -15.25 5.40 4.50
C ILE A 77 -14.07 4.44 4.31
N LEU A 78 -13.03 4.87 3.60
CA LEU A 78 -11.74 4.19 3.58
C LEU A 78 -10.72 5.00 4.39
N VAL A 79 -9.92 4.35 5.23
CA VAL A 79 -8.84 4.98 6.00
C VAL A 79 -7.55 4.20 5.82
N SER A 80 -6.48 4.87 5.37
CA SER A 80 -5.12 4.30 5.31
C SER A 80 -4.25 4.77 6.48
N LYS A 81 -2.93 4.56 6.36
CA LYS A 81 -1.92 5.03 7.32
C LYS A 81 -2.02 6.54 7.55
N GLY A 82 -1.82 6.96 8.79
CA GLY A 82 -1.73 8.37 9.20
C GLY A 82 -2.69 8.71 10.31
N TRP A 83 -2.37 9.76 11.06
CA TRP A 83 -3.17 10.23 12.19
C TRP A 83 -3.98 11.45 11.79
N PHE A 84 -5.23 11.49 12.24
CA PHE A 84 -6.02 12.71 12.18
C PHE A 84 -5.46 13.76 13.15
N ILE A 85 -5.73 15.04 12.91
CA ILE A 85 -5.33 16.11 13.84
C ILE A 85 -6.28 16.12 15.05
N GLY A 86 -5.72 16.22 16.25
CA GLY A 86 -6.46 16.47 17.48
C GLY A 86 -6.53 15.25 18.41
N ASP A 87 -7.54 15.26 19.27
CA ASP A 87 -7.77 14.21 20.27
C ASP A 87 -8.20 12.90 19.59
N GLN A 88 -7.37 11.86 19.70
CA GLN A 88 -7.61 10.58 19.07
C GLN A 88 -8.75 9.79 19.73
N ASP A 89 -9.02 10.00 21.02
CA ASP A 89 -10.12 9.35 21.73
C ASP A 89 -11.47 9.96 21.35
N GLU A 90 -11.53 11.28 21.12
CA GLU A 90 -12.72 11.90 20.54
C GLU A 90 -13.00 11.41 19.12
N ILE A 91 -11.98 11.31 18.28
CA ILE A 91 -12.11 10.84 16.90
C ILE A 91 -12.52 9.37 16.88
N LYS A 92 -11.89 8.53 17.71
CA LYS A 92 -12.28 7.13 17.92
C LYS A 92 -13.73 7.00 18.32
N ARG A 93 -14.18 7.76 19.35
CA ARG A 93 -15.58 7.75 19.79
C ARG A 93 -16.51 8.16 18.66
N TYR A 94 -16.16 9.18 17.88
CA TYR A 94 -16.96 9.60 16.74
C TYR A 94 -17.07 8.48 15.68
N PHE A 95 -15.95 7.88 15.26
CA PHE A 95 -15.94 6.77 14.29
C PHE A 95 -16.75 5.56 14.76
N LYS A 96 -16.66 5.21 16.05
CA LYS A 96 -17.39 4.08 16.63
C LYS A 96 -18.90 4.18 16.43
N TYR A 97 -19.47 5.38 16.54
CA TYR A 97 -20.92 5.62 16.46
C TYR A 97 -21.40 6.12 15.08
N LEU A 98 -20.51 6.19 14.09
CA LEU A 98 -20.90 6.55 12.73
C LEU A 98 -21.64 5.40 12.04
N ASP A 99 -22.86 5.70 11.57
CA ASP A 99 -23.69 4.79 10.77
C ASP A 99 -23.30 4.85 9.28
N VAL A 100 -22.07 4.43 9.01
CA VAL A 100 -21.51 4.24 7.66
C VAL A 100 -20.48 3.14 7.74
N LEU A 101 -20.38 2.31 6.70
CA LEU A 101 -19.38 1.26 6.63
C LEU A 101 -17.97 1.89 6.68
N LYS A 102 -17.16 1.47 7.65
CA LYS A 102 -15.77 1.90 7.82
C LYS A 102 -14.87 0.77 7.39
N VAL A 103 -14.00 1.04 6.44
CA VAL A 103 -12.98 0.13 5.93
C VAL A 103 -11.62 0.76 6.19
N SER A 104 -10.65 -0.03 6.63
CA SER A 104 -9.26 0.42 6.71
C SER A 104 -8.33 -0.47 5.92
N TRP A 105 -7.20 0.10 5.47
CA TRP A 105 -6.13 -0.69 4.88
C TRP A 105 -4.76 -0.19 5.34
N PHE A 106 -4.02 -1.04 6.06
CA PHE A 106 -2.68 -0.78 6.53
C PHE A 106 -1.64 -1.61 5.77
N PHE A 107 -0.72 -0.93 5.08
CA PHE A 107 0.14 -1.60 4.10
C PHE A 107 1.43 -2.19 4.70
N ASP A 108 1.83 -1.76 5.90
CA ASP A 108 3.07 -2.17 6.55
C ASP A 108 2.90 -3.44 7.39
N LEU A 109 4.01 -4.14 7.63
CA LEU A 109 4.09 -5.20 8.64
C LEU A 109 3.85 -4.62 10.05
N ILE A 110 2.96 -5.23 10.83
CA ILE A 110 2.61 -4.80 12.19
C ILE A 110 3.28 -5.72 13.21
N PHE A 111 2.91 -7.00 13.20
CA PHE A 111 3.40 -7.99 14.15
C PHE A 111 4.88 -8.30 13.94
N GLY A 112 5.60 -8.49 15.04
CA GLY A 112 7.06 -8.61 15.04
C GLY A 112 7.78 -7.28 14.82
N THR A 113 7.09 -6.14 14.95
CA THR A 113 7.68 -4.80 14.82
C THR A 113 7.22 -3.86 15.93
N ASN A 114 7.91 -2.73 16.08
CA ASN A 114 7.50 -1.64 16.98
C ASN A 114 6.14 -1.02 16.65
N ARG A 115 5.49 -1.41 15.53
CA ARG A 115 4.13 -0.98 15.17
C ARG A 115 3.06 -1.73 15.95
N GLU A 116 3.33 -2.83 16.65
CA GLU A 116 2.29 -3.49 17.47
C GLU A 116 1.62 -2.52 18.46
N LYS A 117 2.34 -1.49 18.94
CA LYS A 117 1.78 -0.43 19.80
C LYS A 117 0.62 0.34 19.17
N ILE A 118 0.54 0.42 17.84
CA ILE A 118 -0.53 1.16 17.16
C ILE A 118 -1.87 0.41 17.19
N LEU A 119 -1.87 -0.90 17.47
CA LEU A 119 -3.08 -1.74 17.55
C LEU A 119 -4.09 -1.24 18.60
N TYR A 120 -3.63 -0.56 19.65
CA TYR A 120 -4.46 -0.15 20.79
C TYR A 120 -4.98 1.29 20.71
N GLY A 121 -4.53 2.07 19.73
CA GLY A 121 -4.82 3.51 19.66
C GLY A 121 -5.14 4.04 18.27
N HIS A 122 -4.67 3.39 17.21
CA HIS A 122 -4.79 3.93 15.87
C HIS A 122 -6.19 3.70 15.30
N GLN A 123 -6.75 4.75 14.70
CA GLN A 123 -8.13 4.76 14.20
C GLN A 123 -8.46 3.70 13.15
N ILE A 124 -7.46 3.18 12.45
CA ILE A 124 -7.64 2.15 11.41
C ILE A 124 -8.19 0.84 12.00
N PHE A 125 -7.93 0.56 13.28
CA PHE A 125 -8.37 -0.67 13.95
C PHE A 125 -9.76 -0.53 14.57
N TYR A 126 -10.44 0.60 14.38
CA TYR A 126 -11.85 0.80 14.73
C TYR A 126 -12.78 0.78 13.50
N ALA A 127 -12.26 0.35 12.35
CA ALA A 127 -13.06 0.10 11.16
C ALA A 127 -13.87 -1.21 11.32
N ASP A 128 -14.99 -1.31 10.61
CA ASP A 128 -15.82 -2.53 10.59
C ASP A 128 -15.12 -3.66 9.81
N ILE A 129 -14.26 -3.30 8.86
CA ILE A 129 -13.40 -4.21 8.10
C ILE A 129 -11.97 -3.66 8.13
N VAL A 130 -11.03 -4.48 8.59
CA VAL A 130 -9.61 -4.11 8.70
C VAL A 130 -8.81 -4.93 7.69
N PHE A 131 -8.26 -4.28 6.67
CA PHE A 131 -7.29 -4.88 5.78
C PHE A 131 -5.86 -4.59 6.24
N THR A 132 -4.99 -5.60 6.21
CA THR A 132 -3.54 -5.38 6.33
C THR A 132 -2.78 -6.23 5.32
N SER A 133 -1.56 -5.80 4.97
CA SER A 133 -0.62 -6.65 4.21
C SER A 133 0.04 -7.73 5.09
N ASP A 134 -0.13 -7.63 6.41
CA ASP A 134 0.44 -8.49 7.44
C ASP A 134 -0.34 -9.81 7.56
N GLY A 135 -0.03 -10.73 6.66
CA GLY A 135 -0.60 -12.08 6.68
C GLY A 135 0.00 -12.96 7.77
N GLY A 136 -0.59 -14.13 8.01
CA GLY A 136 -0.06 -15.13 8.95
C GLY A 136 -0.32 -14.83 10.43
N HIS A 137 -0.90 -13.67 10.73
CA HIS A 137 -1.25 -13.23 12.09
C HIS A 137 -2.77 -13.18 12.33
N GLU A 138 -3.56 -13.93 11.57
CA GLU A 138 -5.03 -13.89 11.62
C GLU A 138 -5.55 -14.22 13.03
N ARG A 139 -4.90 -15.14 13.74
CA ARG A 139 -5.24 -15.48 15.14
C ARG A 139 -5.00 -14.30 16.08
N ASN A 140 -3.95 -13.53 15.87
CA ASN A 140 -3.60 -12.39 16.71
C ASN A 140 -4.62 -11.25 16.52
N PHE A 141 -4.96 -10.92 15.27
CA PHE A 141 -6.02 -9.96 14.99
C PHE A 141 -7.38 -10.40 15.55
N LYS A 142 -7.73 -11.69 15.43
CA LYS A 142 -8.98 -12.23 16.00
C LYS A 142 -9.03 -12.10 17.53
N LYS A 143 -7.91 -12.29 18.24
CA LYS A 143 -7.84 -12.08 19.70
C LYS A 143 -8.10 -10.63 20.11
N LEU A 144 -7.79 -9.68 19.24
CA LEU A 144 -8.07 -8.26 19.44
C LEU A 144 -9.53 -7.88 19.07
N GLY A 145 -10.34 -8.85 18.65
CA GLY A 145 -11.72 -8.62 18.22
C GLY A 145 -11.84 -7.93 16.85
N LEU A 146 -10.77 -7.93 16.05
CA LEU A 146 -10.75 -7.26 14.76
C LEU A 146 -11.30 -8.17 13.66
N ASN A 147 -12.22 -7.62 12.85
CA ASN A 147 -12.66 -8.24 11.61
C ASN A 147 -11.60 -8.04 10.52
N HIS A 148 -10.50 -8.79 10.65
CA HIS A 148 -9.30 -8.64 9.86
C HIS A 148 -9.28 -9.54 8.64
N HIS A 149 -8.78 -8.99 7.53
CA HIS A 149 -8.48 -9.73 6.32
C HIS A 149 -7.09 -9.35 5.79
N CYS A 150 -6.28 -10.34 5.43
CA CYS A 150 -5.03 -10.09 4.72
C CYS A 150 -5.36 -9.64 3.29
N LEU A 151 -5.02 -8.40 2.95
CA LEU A 151 -5.06 -7.87 1.59
C LEU A 151 -3.65 -7.54 1.15
N ARG A 152 -3.18 -8.31 0.17
CA ARG A 152 -1.90 -8.07 -0.48
C ARG A 152 -1.91 -6.74 -1.22
N GLN A 153 -0.76 -6.07 -1.23
CA GLN A 153 -0.51 -4.98 -2.16
C GLN A 153 -0.45 -5.53 -3.59
N GLY A 154 -0.52 -4.62 -4.55
CA GLY A 154 -0.39 -4.93 -5.96
C GLY A 154 0.24 -3.74 -6.68
N ILE A 155 0.71 -3.97 -7.89
CA ILE A 155 1.23 -2.89 -8.73
C ILE A 155 0.08 -2.06 -9.30
N TYR A 156 0.28 -0.75 -9.36
CA TYR A 156 -0.66 0.16 -10.02
C TYR A 156 -0.67 -0.11 -11.52
N LYS A 157 -1.84 -0.49 -12.07
CA LYS A 157 -1.98 -1.00 -13.45
C LYS A 157 -1.31 -0.13 -14.52
N PRO A 158 -1.43 1.22 -14.52
CA PRO A 158 -0.75 2.07 -15.50
C PRO A 158 0.78 1.98 -15.47
N GLU A 159 1.35 1.52 -14.36
CA GLU A 159 2.79 1.35 -14.18
C GLU A 159 3.23 -0.12 -14.32
N ALA A 160 2.29 -1.04 -14.51
CA ALA A 160 2.55 -2.45 -14.80
C ALA A 160 2.85 -2.67 -16.28
N VAL A 161 3.95 -2.05 -16.73
CA VAL A 161 4.41 -2.06 -18.13
C VAL A 161 5.92 -2.31 -18.19
N LEU A 162 6.35 -2.91 -19.29
CA LEU A 162 7.77 -3.11 -19.56
C LEU A 162 8.47 -1.75 -19.69
N GLY A 163 9.66 -1.66 -19.09
CA GLY A 163 10.53 -0.49 -19.25
C GLY A 163 11.32 -0.53 -20.56
N THR A 164 11.99 0.59 -20.86
CA THR A 164 12.99 0.67 -21.94
C THR A 164 14.39 0.65 -21.34
N ILE A 165 15.31 -0.08 -21.98
CA ILE A 165 16.71 -0.10 -21.55
C ILE A 165 17.33 1.29 -21.74
N GLN A 166 17.79 1.87 -20.63
CA GLN A 166 18.47 3.16 -20.57
C GLN A 166 19.96 2.96 -20.23
N LYS A 167 20.84 3.52 -21.06
CA LYS A 167 22.30 3.41 -20.86
C LYS A 167 22.75 3.95 -19.49
N LYS A 168 22.09 4.99 -18.96
CA LYS A 168 22.38 5.59 -17.65
C LYS A 168 22.15 4.64 -16.46
N TYR A 169 21.39 3.57 -16.64
CA TYR A 169 21.03 2.59 -15.61
C TYR A 169 21.67 1.22 -15.81
N LYS A 170 22.68 1.12 -16.67
CA LYS A 170 23.31 -0.15 -17.03
C LYS A 170 24.25 -0.64 -15.92
N HIS A 171 23.66 -1.25 -14.89
CA HIS A 171 24.36 -1.96 -13.82
C HIS A 171 23.96 -3.44 -13.85
N ASP A 172 24.88 -4.33 -13.46
CA ASP A 172 24.56 -5.77 -13.40
C ASP A 172 23.58 -6.04 -12.26
N VAL A 173 23.83 -5.44 -11.10
CA VAL A 173 23.07 -5.66 -9.87
C VAL A 173 22.62 -4.31 -9.33
N ILE A 174 21.36 -4.17 -8.95
CA ILE A 174 20.86 -2.95 -8.33
C ILE A 174 20.09 -3.23 -7.05
N PHE A 175 20.06 -2.23 -6.17
CA PHE A 175 19.14 -2.17 -5.04
C PHE A 175 18.33 -0.88 -5.11
N VAL A 176 17.02 -0.97 -4.88
CA VAL A 176 16.12 0.19 -4.82
C VAL A 176 15.47 0.27 -3.44
N GLY A 177 15.77 1.35 -2.73
CA GLY A 177 15.21 1.64 -1.42
C GLY A 177 16.03 2.65 -0.63
N GLY A 178 15.37 3.35 0.29
CA GLY A 178 15.98 4.31 1.20
C GLY A 178 17.04 3.71 2.13
N ASP A 179 17.98 4.56 2.53
CA ASP A 179 18.86 4.28 3.67
C ASP A 179 18.05 4.10 4.97
N VAL A 180 18.47 3.13 5.77
CA VAL A 180 17.92 2.80 7.09
C VAL A 180 18.59 3.60 8.21
N HIS A 181 19.63 4.38 7.92
CA HIS A 181 20.26 5.26 8.89
C HIS A 181 19.27 6.33 9.38
N GLY A 182 18.75 6.14 10.61
CA GLY A 182 17.91 7.12 11.32
C GLY A 182 16.42 6.78 11.41
N GLN A 183 15.94 5.75 10.70
CA GLN A 183 14.57 5.28 10.91
C GLN A 183 14.50 4.45 12.20
N ALA A 184 13.40 4.56 12.96
CA ALA A 184 13.13 3.83 14.22
C ALA A 184 13.07 2.29 14.07
N PHE A 185 13.46 1.79 12.90
CA PHE A 185 13.51 0.41 12.49
C PHE A 185 14.86 0.18 11.81
N ARG A 186 15.93 0.04 12.62
CA ARG A 186 17.20 -0.49 12.12
C ARG A 186 17.00 -1.96 11.80
N TRP A 187 17.01 -2.29 10.52
CA TRP A 187 17.13 -3.67 10.07
C TRP A 187 18.60 -3.94 9.82
N GLU A 188 19.29 -4.50 10.81
CA GLU A 188 20.74 -4.76 10.78
C GLU A 188 21.15 -5.53 9.50
N ASN A 189 20.32 -6.49 9.09
CA ASN A 189 20.57 -7.28 7.89
C ASN A 189 20.55 -6.47 6.58
N ARG A 190 19.89 -5.30 6.51
CA ARG A 190 19.94 -4.45 5.30
C ARG A 190 21.32 -3.84 5.14
N THR A 191 21.90 -3.32 6.23
CA THR A 191 23.24 -2.71 6.18
C THR A 191 24.27 -3.75 5.74
N GLU A 192 24.25 -4.95 6.36
CA GLU A 192 25.14 -6.04 5.97
C GLU A 192 24.95 -6.46 4.50
N LEU A 193 23.70 -6.57 4.03
CA LEU A 193 23.41 -6.85 2.63
C LEU A 193 24.00 -5.79 1.70
N LEU A 194 23.78 -4.51 1.99
CA LEU A 194 24.26 -3.42 1.16
C LEU A 194 25.79 -3.35 1.14
N GLU A 195 26.44 -3.52 2.30
CA GLU A 195 27.90 -3.61 2.39
C GLU A 195 28.46 -4.79 1.57
N PHE A 196 27.82 -5.95 1.66
CA PHE A 196 28.15 -7.12 0.85
C PHE A 196 28.03 -6.82 -0.66
N LEU A 197 26.92 -6.20 -1.09
CA LEU A 197 26.69 -5.86 -2.50
C LEU A 197 27.72 -4.86 -3.01
N ILE A 198 28.01 -3.80 -2.24
CA ILE A 198 29.03 -2.79 -2.56
C ILE A 198 30.40 -3.45 -2.71
N LYS A 199 30.83 -4.26 -1.74
CA LYS A 199 32.15 -4.91 -1.73
C LYS A 199 32.31 -5.93 -2.86
N THR A 200 31.26 -6.69 -3.15
CA THR A 200 31.30 -7.83 -4.08
C THR A 200 31.21 -7.40 -5.54
N TYR A 201 30.31 -6.47 -5.85
CA TYR A 201 30.00 -6.09 -7.23
C TYR A 201 30.67 -4.78 -7.67
N ARG A 202 31.11 -3.93 -6.72
CA ARG A 202 31.86 -2.68 -6.98
C ARG A 202 31.14 -1.82 -8.02
N ASN A 203 31.81 -1.45 -9.11
CA ASN A 203 31.28 -0.64 -10.21
C ASN A 203 30.13 -1.31 -10.99
N ARG A 204 29.87 -2.61 -10.78
CA ARG A 204 28.74 -3.33 -11.38
C ARG A 204 27.47 -3.24 -10.54
N PHE A 205 27.56 -2.68 -9.34
CA PHE A 205 26.41 -2.44 -8.45
C PHE A 205 26.03 -0.97 -8.38
N ALA A 206 24.74 -0.70 -8.28
CA ALA A 206 24.20 0.62 -7.95
C ALA A 206 23.10 0.54 -6.90
N TRP A 207 23.08 1.52 -6.01
CA TRP A 207 22.05 1.68 -5.00
C TRP A 207 21.28 2.98 -5.27
N TYR A 208 20.00 2.84 -5.63
CA TYR A 208 19.09 3.95 -5.87
C TYR A 208 18.21 4.21 -4.64
N GLY A 209 18.13 5.47 -4.23
CA GLY A 209 17.47 5.90 -2.99
C GLY A 209 18.40 6.03 -1.78
N ARG A 210 19.72 5.94 -1.96
CA ARG A 210 20.70 6.14 -0.88
C ARG A 210 20.69 7.58 -0.34
N GLU A 211 20.55 8.55 -1.22
CA GLU A 211 20.50 9.98 -0.91
C GLU A 211 19.06 10.48 -1.13
N GLU A 212 18.59 11.39 -0.27
CA GLU A 212 17.19 11.87 -0.25
C GLU A 212 16.77 12.54 -1.57
N ASP A 213 17.73 12.97 -2.40
CA ASP A 213 17.49 13.75 -3.62
C ASP A 213 17.32 12.91 -4.91
N VAL A 214 17.55 11.59 -4.87
CA VAL A 214 17.45 10.74 -6.08
C VAL A 214 16.44 9.62 -5.88
N GLU A 215 15.18 9.98 -5.69
CA GLU A 215 14.06 9.05 -5.76
C GLU A 215 13.70 8.72 -7.22
N ILE A 216 13.93 7.48 -7.66
CA ILE A 216 13.46 7.00 -8.96
C ILE A 216 12.05 6.42 -8.83
N ARG A 217 11.10 6.94 -9.61
CA ARG A 217 9.66 6.64 -9.50
C ARG A 217 9.03 6.40 -10.87
N ASN A 218 7.81 5.88 -10.87
CA ASN A 218 6.95 5.76 -12.07
C ASN A 218 7.67 5.04 -13.22
N LEU A 219 7.50 5.51 -14.47
CA LEU A 219 8.11 4.91 -15.66
C LEU A 219 9.64 4.87 -15.60
N GLU A 220 10.28 5.84 -14.93
CA GLU A 220 11.74 5.83 -14.77
C GLU A 220 12.21 4.64 -13.90
N LEU A 221 11.39 4.20 -12.94
CA LEU A 221 11.65 2.99 -12.17
C LEU A 221 11.53 1.73 -13.04
N ASN A 222 10.59 1.72 -13.98
CA ASN A 222 10.45 0.62 -14.94
C ASN A 222 11.68 0.53 -15.85
N ASP A 223 12.13 1.68 -16.39
CA ASP A 223 13.34 1.78 -17.19
C ASP A 223 14.59 1.33 -16.44
N LEU A 224 14.70 1.71 -15.15
CA LEU A 224 15.77 1.24 -14.27
C LEU A 224 15.78 -0.29 -14.16
N PHE A 225 14.63 -0.89 -13.85
CA PHE A 225 14.53 -2.35 -13.73
C PHE A 225 14.85 -3.06 -15.05
N ALA A 226 14.31 -2.59 -16.17
CA ALA A 226 14.60 -3.14 -17.50
C ALA A 226 16.09 -3.04 -17.89
N SER A 227 16.81 -2.05 -17.36
CA SER A 227 18.24 -1.82 -17.65
C SER A 227 19.20 -2.66 -16.81
N SER A 228 18.71 -3.29 -15.75
CA SER A 228 19.50 -4.09 -14.81
C SER A 228 19.37 -5.59 -15.09
N LYS A 229 20.39 -6.39 -14.72
CA LYS A 229 20.29 -7.85 -14.85
C LYS A 229 19.63 -8.48 -13.63
N VAL A 230 19.91 -7.94 -12.44
CA VAL A 230 19.41 -8.44 -11.16
C VAL A 230 18.98 -7.27 -10.28
N VAL A 231 17.74 -7.30 -9.84
CA VAL A 231 17.22 -6.41 -8.79
C VAL A 231 17.24 -7.16 -7.46
N VAL A 232 17.99 -6.65 -6.49
CA VAL A 232 18.06 -7.21 -5.14
C VAL A 232 17.09 -6.46 -4.24
N GLY A 233 16.30 -7.22 -3.49
CA GLY A 233 15.39 -6.69 -2.48
C GLY A 233 15.60 -7.38 -1.14
N ASP A 234 15.36 -6.65 -0.07
CA ASP A 234 15.29 -7.20 1.29
C ASP A 234 13.84 -7.25 1.78
N SER A 235 13.60 -8.03 2.83
CA SER A 235 12.34 -8.01 3.55
C SER A 235 12.56 -8.40 5.01
N VAL A 236 11.71 -7.87 5.88
CA VAL A 236 11.59 -8.37 7.26
C VAL A 236 10.86 -9.70 7.18
N TYR A 237 11.44 -10.73 7.79
CA TYR A 237 10.77 -12.02 7.85
C TYR A 237 9.46 -11.93 8.63
N SER A 238 8.36 -12.33 7.99
CA SER A 238 7.08 -12.54 8.64
C SER A 238 6.29 -13.63 7.91
N PRO A 239 5.57 -14.51 8.63
CA PRO A 239 4.81 -15.59 8.01
C PRO A 239 3.79 -15.03 7.03
N LYS A 240 3.91 -15.37 5.74
CA LYS A 240 2.99 -14.86 4.72
C LYS A 240 2.94 -13.32 4.72
N TYR A 241 4.05 -12.60 4.79
CA TYR A 241 4.12 -11.16 4.47
C TYR A 241 4.98 -10.94 3.23
N TRP A 242 4.52 -10.08 2.32
CA TRP A 242 5.33 -9.57 1.21
C TRP A 242 5.40 -8.05 1.29
N SER A 243 6.63 -7.51 1.29
CA SER A 243 6.88 -6.08 1.12
C SER A 243 6.31 -5.59 -0.21
N ASN A 244 5.92 -4.31 -0.28
CA ASN A 244 5.50 -3.69 -1.54
C ASN A 244 6.53 -3.92 -2.66
N ARG A 245 7.83 -3.96 -2.31
CA ARG A 245 8.92 -4.22 -3.25
C ARG A 245 8.73 -5.50 -4.07
N VAL A 246 8.14 -6.55 -3.51
CA VAL A 246 7.89 -7.79 -4.27
C VAL A 246 6.96 -7.51 -5.45
N TYR A 247 5.89 -6.75 -5.22
CA TYR A 247 4.93 -6.39 -6.26
C TYR A 247 5.50 -5.36 -7.24
N GLU A 248 6.20 -4.35 -6.73
CA GLU A 248 6.81 -3.32 -7.57
C GLU A 248 7.91 -3.91 -8.47
N THR A 249 8.79 -4.76 -7.94
CA THR A 249 9.90 -5.33 -8.72
C THR A 249 9.44 -6.40 -9.69
N LEU A 250 8.46 -7.24 -9.33
CA LEU A 250 7.95 -8.27 -10.24
C LEU A 250 6.93 -7.74 -11.25
N GLY A 251 6.29 -6.60 -10.96
CA GLY A 251 5.27 -6.01 -11.82
C GLY A 251 5.80 -4.96 -12.80
N ARG A 252 7.04 -4.49 -12.63
CA ARG A 252 7.67 -3.43 -13.44
C ARG A 252 8.88 -3.96 -14.20
N GLY A 253 9.21 -3.26 -15.30
CA GLY A 253 10.34 -3.61 -16.16
C GLY A 253 9.99 -4.74 -17.12
#